data_AF-A0A399SR41-F1
#
_entry.id   AF-A0A399SR41-F1
#
_cell.length_a   1.000
_cell.length_b   1.000
_cell.length_c   1.000
_cell.angle_alpha   90.00
_cell.angle_beta   90.00
_cell.angle_gamma   90.00
#
_symmetry.space_group_name_H-M   'P 1'
#
loop_
_entity.id
_entity.type
_entity.pdbx_description
1 polymer ?
#
loop_
_entity_poly.entity_id
_entity_poly.type
_entity_poly.pdbx_seq_one_letter_code
_entity_poly.pdbx_strand_id
1 'polypeptide(L)'
;TRLVECCGPPGKVLPALARAVGASTVVCEDIAAPYEQAEVAELRSAGLQVQTVWQSSLIDPLCLPWPVQSLPAVFTTFRQALERARTAPSTPLSPPNRLPPWPAGAIIPPGLRAPADVANQTLSTDPRASFPYGTPEFDGGETAGLRHLAQYLQRQLPHTYKRTRNALAGVDFSGKWSPWLATGALSPRRVMSELQRFEQ
;
A
#
# COMPACT_ATOMS: atom_id res chain seq x y z
N THR A 1 -2.31 19.19 0.94
CA THR A 1 -1.70 18.41 -0.15
C THR A 1 -2.72 18.27 -1.26
N ARG A 2 -2.32 18.19 -2.53
CA ARG A 2 -3.25 18.02 -3.66
C ARG A 2 -3.00 16.65 -4.30
N LEU A 3 -4.06 15.87 -4.48
CA LEU A 3 -4.05 14.67 -5.31
C LEU A 3 -4.78 15.00 -6.62
N VAL A 4 -4.23 14.58 -7.75
CA VAL A 4 -4.90 14.71 -9.06
C VAL A 4 -5.38 13.34 -9.46
N GLU A 5 -6.70 13.21 -9.60
CA GLU A 5 -7.33 11.98 -10.07
C GLU A 5 -7.55 12.08 -11.57
N CYS A 6 -7.04 11.07 -12.28
CA CYS A 6 -7.20 10.95 -13.71
C CYS A 6 -7.89 9.63 -14.07
N CYS A 7 -8.60 9.63 -15.20
CA CYS A 7 -9.31 8.44 -15.67
C CYS A 7 -8.78 7.98 -17.03
N GLY A 8 -8.54 6.68 -17.17
CA GLY A 8 -8.06 6.04 -18.39
C GLY A 8 -6.76 5.26 -18.21
N PRO A 9 -6.27 4.60 -19.28
CA PRO A 9 -5.07 3.78 -19.21
C PRO A 9 -3.83 4.59 -18.80
N PRO A 10 -3.01 4.12 -17.84
CA PRO A 10 -1.85 4.85 -17.34
C PRO A 10 -0.88 5.28 -18.46
N GLY A 11 -0.62 4.39 -19.43
CA GLY A 11 0.26 4.65 -20.57
C GLY A 11 -0.17 5.79 -21.50
N LYS A 12 -1.44 6.21 -21.46
CA LYS A 12 -1.93 7.38 -22.22
C LYS A 12 -2.04 8.62 -21.34
N VAL A 13 -2.58 8.42 -20.13
CA VAL A 13 -2.91 9.51 -19.21
C VAL A 13 -1.66 10.13 -18.61
N LEU A 14 -0.71 9.32 -18.12
CA LEU A 14 0.47 9.82 -17.43
C LEU A 14 1.42 10.61 -18.35
N PRO A 15 1.69 10.20 -19.61
CA PRO A 15 2.48 11.05 -20.52
C PRO A 15 1.80 12.37 -20.86
N ALA A 16 0.46 12.39 -21.00
CA ALA A 16 -0.29 13.62 -21.23
C ALA A 16 -0.25 14.55 -20.01
N LEU A 17 -0.40 13.98 -18.81
CA LEU A 17 -0.28 14.70 -17.55
C LEU A 17 1.14 15.26 -17.37
N ALA A 18 2.17 14.45 -17.62
CA ALA A 18 3.57 14.84 -17.52
C ALA A 18 3.87 16.06 -18.41
N ARG A 19 3.40 16.07 -19.67
CA ARG A 19 3.49 17.24 -20.55
C ARG A 19 2.77 18.47 -20.00
N ALA A 20 1.57 18.30 -19.45
CA ALA A 20 0.78 19.40 -18.91
C ALA A 20 1.39 20.06 -17.67
N VAL A 21 2.17 19.31 -16.89
CA VAL A 21 2.82 19.80 -15.66
C VAL A 21 4.32 20.06 -15.81
N GLY A 22 4.89 19.81 -17.00
CA GLY A 22 6.32 19.96 -17.27
C GLY A 22 7.20 18.91 -16.57
N ALA A 23 6.66 17.74 -16.26
CA ALA A 23 7.41 16.64 -15.66
C ALA A 23 8.04 15.72 -16.72
N SER A 24 9.21 15.19 -16.40
CA SER A 24 9.91 14.16 -17.20
C SER A 24 10.00 12.80 -16.48
N THR A 25 9.78 12.80 -15.17
CA THR A 25 9.99 11.64 -14.30
C THR A 25 8.70 11.23 -13.60
N VAL A 26 8.43 9.93 -13.60
CA VAL A 26 7.37 9.30 -12.79
C VAL A 26 8.07 8.42 -11.76
N VAL A 27 7.69 8.61 -10.49
CA VAL A 27 8.12 7.73 -9.39
C VAL A 27 6.91 6.92 -8.97
N CYS A 28 7.03 5.59 -8.97
CA CYS A 28 5.95 4.69 -8.58
C CYS A 28 6.49 3.47 -7.82
N GLU A 29 5.58 2.68 -7.25
CA GLU A 29 5.92 1.40 -6.64
C GLU A 29 6.46 0.44 -7.70
N ASP A 30 7.42 -0.40 -7.30
CA ASP A 30 7.83 -1.58 -8.05
C ASP A 30 6.92 -2.76 -7.68
N ILE A 31 6.20 -3.29 -8.67
CA ILE A 31 5.29 -4.43 -8.49
C ILE A 31 5.74 -5.55 -9.43
N ALA A 32 6.11 -6.68 -8.86
CA ALA A 32 6.53 -7.88 -9.61
C ALA A 32 5.33 -8.66 -10.16
N ALA A 33 4.48 -8.00 -10.94
CA ALA A 33 3.33 -8.61 -11.61
C ALA A 33 3.26 -8.18 -13.10
N PRO A 34 2.78 -9.07 -14.00
CA PRO A 34 2.94 -8.85 -15.45
C PRO A 34 2.25 -7.60 -15.98
N TYR A 35 1.07 -7.24 -15.46
CA TYR A 35 0.32 -6.09 -15.94
C TYR A 35 0.99 -4.77 -15.53
N GLU A 36 1.39 -4.66 -14.28
CA GLU A 36 2.07 -3.49 -13.72
C GLU A 36 3.45 -3.29 -14.36
N GLN A 37 4.18 -4.38 -14.61
CA GLN A 37 5.45 -4.33 -15.36
C GLN A 37 5.26 -3.88 -16.81
N ALA A 38 4.18 -4.32 -17.47
CA ALA A 38 3.85 -3.88 -18.82
C ALA A 38 3.48 -2.39 -18.85
N GLU A 39 2.74 -1.88 -17.86
CA GLU A 39 2.42 -0.45 -17.73
C GLU A 39 3.69 0.39 -17.55
N VAL A 40 4.62 -0.04 -16.68
CA VAL A 40 5.92 0.62 -16.52
C VAL A 40 6.72 0.63 -17.84
N ALA A 41 6.71 -0.47 -18.60
CA ALA A 41 7.37 -0.55 -19.90
C ALA A 41 6.72 0.37 -20.95
N GLU A 42 5.39 0.48 -20.95
CA GLU A 42 4.64 1.40 -21.81
C GLU A 42 5.01 2.87 -21.51
N LEU A 43 5.07 3.25 -20.23
CA LEU A 43 5.46 4.60 -19.82
C LEU A 43 6.90 4.96 -20.24
N ARG A 44 7.83 4.01 -20.10
CA ARG A 44 9.22 4.17 -20.58
C ARG A 44 9.26 4.31 -22.10
N SER A 45 8.48 3.51 -22.82
CA SER A 45 8.37 3.58 -24.29
C SER A 45 7.75 4.90 -24.77
N ALA A 46 6.91 5.53 -23.94
CA ALA A 46 6.37 6.86 -24.18
C ALA A 46 7.37 8.01 -23.89
N GLY A 47 8.62 7.70 -23.53
CA GLY A 47 9.70 8.66 -23.33
C GLY A 47 9.81 9.23 -21.92
N LEU A 48 9.07 8.70 -20.95
CA LEU A 48 9.18 9.11 -19.55
C LEU A 48 10.34 8.38 -18.84
N GLN A 49 11.00 9.07 -17.91
CA GLN A 49 11.89 8.44 -16.96
C GLN A 49 11.05 7.82 -15.84
N VAL A 50 11.03 6.48 -15.73
CA VAL A 50 10.22 5.79 -14.70
C VAL A 50 11.13 5.17 -13.66
N GLN A 51 11.08 5.73 -12.45
CA GLN A 51 11.78 5.23 -11.26
C GLN A 51 10.80 4.40 -10.42
N THR A 52 11.11 3.11 -10.28
CA THR A 52 10.31 2.19 -9.47
C THR A 52 10.98 1.98 -8.11
N VAL A 53 10.17 1.85 -7.05
CA VAL A 53 10.64 1.66 -5.67
C VAL A 53 9.94 0.46 -5.04
N TRP A 54 10.71 -0.51 -4.57
CA TRP A 54 10.16 -1.68 -3.89
C TRP A 54 9.70 -1.33 -2.46
N GLN A 55 8.41 -1.50 -2.17
CA GLN A 55 7.84 -1.19 -0.85
C GLN A 55 6.72 -2.13 -0.38
N SER A 56 6.27 -3.07 -1.21
CA SER A 56 5.10 -3.94 -0.92
C SER A 56 5.37 -5.00 0.15
N SER A 57 6.62 -5.43 0.33
CA SER A 57 6.98 -6.52 1.22
C SER A 57 7.50 -6.04 2.59
N LEU A 58 7.29 -6.89 3.61
CA LEU A 58 7.86 -6.70 4.93
C LEU A 58 9.40 -6.77 4.89
N ILE A 59 9.94 -7.79 4.23
CA ILE A 59 11.37 -7.96 4.01
C ILE A 59 11.71 -7.50 2.61
N ASP A 60 12.60 -6.51 2.52
CA ASP A 60 13.11 -6.04 1.23
C ASP A 60 13.82 -7.18 0.49
N PRO A 61 13.53 -7.44 -0.80
CA PRO A 61 14.22 -8.47 -1.58
C PRO A 61 15.74 -8.32 -1.58
N LEU A 62 16.26 -7.10 -1.48
CA LEU A 62 17.71 -6.84 -1.40
C LEU A 62 18.30 -7.22 -0.04
N CYS A 63 17.48 -7.41 0.98
CA CYS A 63 17.88 -7.87 2.31
C CYS A 63 17.72 -9.38 2.50
N LEU A 64 17.24 -10.12 1.49
CA LEU A 64 17.17 -11.58 1.55
C LEU A 64 18.60 -12.17 1.58
N PRO A 65 18.84 -13.26 2.32
CA PRO A 65 20.16 -13.89 2.39
C PRO A 65 20.45 -14.79 1.17
N TRP A 66 19.64 -14.69 0.12
CA TRP A 66 19.78 -15.34 -1.18
C TRP A 66 19.15 -14.45 -2.26
N PRO A 67 19.55 -14.60 -3.53
CA PRO A 67 18.87 -13.92 -4.63
C PRO A 67 17.44 -14.44 -4.81
N VAL A 68 16.52 -13.58 -5.27
CA VAL A 68 15.09 -13.91 -5.46
C VAL A 68 14.87 -15.18 -6.29
N GLN A 69 15.75 -15.44 -7.27
CA GLN A 69 15.72 -16.61 -8.14
C GLN A 69 15.98 -17.93 -7.40
N SER A 70 16.52 -17.87 -6.17
CA SER A 70 16.81 -19.01 -5.29
C SER A 70 15.88 -19.06 -4.08
N LEU A 71 14.71 -18.43 -4.16
CA LEU A 71 13.70 -18.49 -3.10
C LEU A 71 13.30 -19.95 -2.80
N PRO A 72 13.32 -20.37 -1.52
CA PRO A 72 12.82 -21.69 -1.15
C PRO A 72 11.36 -21.87 -1.55
N ALA A 73 11.06 -22.97 -2.27
CA ALA A 73 9.71 -23.28 -2.73
C ALA A 73 8.71 -23.58 -1.60
N VAL A 74 9.21 -23.86 -0.38
CA VAL A 74 8.39 -24.16 0.81
C VAL A 74 8.48 -23.01 1.81
N PHE A 75 7.33 -22.46 2.19
CA PHE A 75 7.24 -21.33 3.12
C PHE A 75 7.97 -21.57 4.45
N THR A 76 7.86 -22.76 5.03
CA THR A 76 8.54 -23.10 6.29
C THR A 76 10.06 -23.00 6.16
N THR A 77 10.62 -23.47 5.04
CA THR A 77 12.06 -23.37 4.75
C THR A 77 12.48 -21.92 4.57
N PHE A 78 11.71 -21.14 3.82
CA PHE A 78 11.91 -19.70 3.65
C PHE A 78 11.94 -18.96 4.99
N ARG A 79 10.91 -19.14 5.82
CA ARG A 79 10.77 -18.48 7.12
C ARG A 79 11.92 -18.84 8.06
N GLN A 80 12.23 -20.13 8.21
CA GLN A 80 13.31 -20.56 9.10
C GLN A 80 14.68 -20.04 8.65
N ALA A 81 14.92 -19.97 7.34
CA ALA A 81 16.21 -19.49 6.84
C ALA A 81 16.35 -17.97 7.03
N LEU A 82 15.27 -17.19 6.90
CA LEU A 82 15.25 -15.77 7.29
C LEU A 82 15.49 -15.57 8.79
N GLU A 83 14.82 -16.34 9.64
CA GLU A 83 15.00 -16.27 11.09
C GLU A 83 16.43 -16.61 11.50
N ARG A 84 17.03 -17.64 10.90
CA ARG A 84 18.44 -18.02 11.12
C ARG A 84 19.42 -16.93 10.69
N ALA A 85 19.15 -16.28 9.56
CA ALA A 85 19.94 -15.15 9.07
C ALA A 85 19.71 -13.86 9.88
N ARG A 86 18.72 -13.85 10.79
CA ARG A 86 18.29 -12.67 11.55
C ARG A 86 17.95 -11.48 10.63
N THR A 87 17.38 -11.77 9.46
CA THR A 87 16.95 -10.74 8.51
C THR A 87 15.81 -9.94 9.14
N ALA A 88 16.07 -8.67 9.42
CA ALA A 88 15.09 -7.76 9.97
C ALA A 88 14.36 -6.98 8.86
N PRO A 89 13.07 -6.65 9.05
CA PRO A 89 12.39 -5.67 8.21
C PRO A 89 13.10 -4.31 8.26
N SER A 90 13.12 -3.61 7.13
CA SER A 90 13.59 -2.23 7.09
C SER A 90 12.69 -1.32 7.94
N THR A 91 13.28 -0.38 8.65
CA THR A 91 12.54 0.63 9.42
C THR A 91 11.59 1.40 8.50
N PRO A 92 10.31 1.57 8.87
CA PRO A 92 9.38 2.38 8.09
C PRO A 92 9.85 3.84 8.04
N LEU A 93 9.77 4.45 6.86
CA LEU A 93 10.09 5.87 6.68
C LEU A 93 9.04 6.75 7.38
N SER A 94 9.47 7.88 7.94
CA SER A 94 8.54 8.88 8.45
C SER A 94 7.89 9.63 7.27
N PRO A 95 6.59 10.00 7.39
CA PRO A 95 5.94 10.81 6.36
C PRO A 95 6.64 12.19 6.24
N PRO A 96 6.71 12.77 5.04
CA PRO A 96 7.28 14.10 4.86
C PRO A 96 6.42 15.15 5.55
N ASN A 97 7.05 16.05 6.30
CA ASN A 97 6.34 17.13 6.99
C ASN A 97 5.82 18.22 6.03
N ARG A 98 6.44 18.34 4.85
CA ARG A 98 6.08 19.31 3.80
C ARG A 98 6.37 18.71 2.43
N LEU A 99 5.52 19.03 1.47
CA LEU A 99 5.72 18.74 0.05
C LEU A 99 5.88 20.05 -0.73
N PRO A 100 6.63 20.06 -1.85
CA PRO A 100 6.71 21.22 -2.71
C PRO A 100 5.31 21.64 -3.20
N PRO A 101 5.11 22.92 -3.53
CA PRO A 101 3.84 23.39 -4.07
C PRO A 101 3.56 22.75 -5.44
N TRP A 102 2.28 22.80 -5.84
CA TRP A 102 1.88 22.44 -7.20
C TRP A 102 2.64 23.31 -8.22
N PRO A 103 3.10 22.77 -9.36
CA PRO A 103 3.80 23.55 -10.37
C PRO A 103 3.02 24.78 -10.80
N ALA A 104 3.67 25.94 -10.78
CA ALA A 104 3.03 27.22 -11.11
C ALA A 104 2.55 27.21 -12.57
N GLY A 105 1.31 27.64 -12.80
CA GLY A 105 0.71 27.69 -14.13
C GLY A 105 0.32 26.34 -14.74
N ALA A 106 0.54 25.21 -14.05
CA ALA A 106 0.16 23.90 -14.55
C ALA A 106 -1.37 23.70 -14.51
N ILE A 107 -1.97 23.53 -15.69
CA ILE A 107 -3.40 23.28 -15.87
C ILE A 107 -3.58 21.84 -16.34
N ILE A 108 -4.35 21.06 -15.59
CA ILE A 108 -4.73 19.71 -15.99
C ILE A 108 -5.85 19.78 -17.03
N PRO A 109 -5.65 19.25 -18.25
CA PRO A 109 -6.69 19.20 -19.27
C PRO A 109 -7.98 18.55 -18.74
N PRO A 110 -9.17 19.12 -19.01
CA PRO A 110 -10.44 18.57 -18.52
C PRO A 110 -10.64 17.10 -18.86
N GLY A 111 -10.25 16.68 -20.07
CA GLY A 111 -10.36 15.29 -20.53
C GLY A 111 -9.44 14.29 -19.83
N LEU A 112 -8.50 14.74 -19.00
CA LEU A 112 -7.69 13.85 -18.17
C LEU A 112 -8.28 13.65 -16.77
N ARG A 113 -9.15 14.55 -16.29
CA ARG A 113 -9.65 14.47 -14.92
C ARG A 113 -10.67 13.35 -14.79
N ALA A 114 -10.64 12.64 -13.66
CA ALA A 114 -11.71 11.74 -13.31
C ALA A 114 -13.04 12.52 -13.17
N PRO A 115 -14.19 11.94 -13.58
CA PRO A 115 -15.50 12.52 -13.31
C PRO A 115 -15.69 12.72 -11.80
N ALA A 116 -16.33 13.82 -11.41
CA ALA A 116 -16.57 14.13 -9.98
C ALA A 116 -17.43 13.07 -9.26
N ASP A 117 -18.16 12.26 -10.02
CA ASP A 117 -19.23 11.39 -9.52
C ASP A 117 -18.74 9.99 -9.12
N VAL A 118 -17.45 9.67 -9.34
CA VAL A 118 -16.88 8.34 -9.01
C VAL A 118 -16.88 8.10 -7.49
N ALA A 119 -16.90 9.15 -6.67
CA ALA A 119 -16.68 9.08 -5.22
C ALA A 119 -17.94 8.87 -4.35
N ASN A 120 -19.15 8.96 -4.90
CA ASN A 120 -20.39 8.97 -4.10
C ASN A 120 -21.27 7.73 -4.30
N GLN A 121 -20.68 6.54 -4.25
CA GLN A 121 -21.48 5.32 -4.08
C GLN A 121 -21.70 5.10 -2.59
N THR A 122 -22.94 5.32 -2.12
CA THR A 122 -23.35 4.90 -0.77
C THR A 122 -23.34 3.38 -0.76
N LEU A 123 -22.29 2.81 -0.17
CA LEU A 123 -22.20 1.37 0.00
C LEU A 123 -23.08 0.97 1.17
N SER A 124 -23.96 0.00 0.93
CA SER A 124 -24.79 -0.58 1.98
C SER A 124 -23.90 -1.34 2.96
N THR A 125 -24.06 -1.06 4.25
CA THR A 125 -23.38 -1.79 5.32
C THR A 125 -24.15 -3.05 5.66
N ASP A 126 -23.50 -4.21 5.62
CA ASP A 126 -24.06 -5.44 6.19
C ASP A 126 -23.57 -5.59 7.64
N PRO A 127 -24.45 -5.56 8.66
CA PRO A 127 -24.05 -5.69 10.06
C PRO A 127 -23.40 -7.04 10.40
N ARG A 128 -23.50 -8.03 9.50
CA ARG A 128 -22.86 -9.34 9.64
C ARG A 128 -21.43 -9.35 9.09
N ALA A 129 -21.01 -8.29 8.39
CA ALA A 129 -19.67 -8.22 7.82
C ALA A 129 -18.62 -8.16 8.94
N SER A 130 -17.60 -9.01 8.83
CA SER A 130 -16.43 -8.95 9.73
C SER A 130 -15.49 -7.78 9.42
N PHE A 131 -15.81 -7.01 8.38
CA PHE A 131 -15.21 -5.73 8.01
C PHE A 131 -16.35 -4.83 7.51
N PRO A 132 -16.94 -3.98 8.37
CA PRO A 132 -18.11 -3.18 8.02
C PRO A 132 -17.71 -1.98 7.16
N TYR A 133 -17.37 -2.27 5.90
CA TYR A 133 -16.97 -1.28 4.89
C TYR A 133 -18.06 -0.22 4.69
N GLY A 134 -17.64 1.03 4.44
CA GLY A 134 -18.55 2.17 4.33
C GLY A 134 -18.87 2.86 5.66
N THR A 135 -18.32 2.38 6.78
CA THR A 135 -18.29 3.13 8.05
C THR A 135 -17.00 3.96 8.14
N PRO A 136 -16.99 5.10 8.87
CA PRO A 136 -15.78 5.92 9.04
C PRO A 136 -14.58 5.17 9.66
N GLU A 137 -14.85 4.15 10.47
CA GLU A 137 -13.84 3.32 11.12
C GLU A 137 -13.19 2.31 10.17
N PHE A 138 -13.90 1.93 9.10
CA PHE A 138 -13.49 0.95 8.10
C PHE A 138 -13.40 1.56 6.69
N ASP A 139 -13.21 2.87 6.63
CA ASP A 139 -12.84 3.58 5.41
C ASP A 139 -11.52 3.02 4.84
N GLY A 140 -11.36 3.01 3.51
CA GLY A 140 -10.22 2.40 2.84
C GLY A 140 -8.90 3.18 2.97
N GLY A 141 -8.93 4.41 3.50
CA GLY A 141 -7.77 5.29 3.58
C GLY A 141 -6.79 5.00 4.72
N GLU A 142 -5.59 5.58 4.61
CA GLU A 142 -4.49 5.45 5.58
C GLU A 142 -4.94 5.82 7.01
N THR A 143 -5.67 6.93 7.16
CA THR A 143 -6.14 7.40 8.48
C THR A 143 -6.96 6.34 9.22
N ALA A 144 -7.85 5.64 8.52
CA ALA A 144 -8.66 4.58 9.11
C ALA A 144 -7.82 3.33 9.42
N GLY A 145 -6.93 2.94 8.51
CA GLY A 145 -6.00 1.83 8.74
C GLY A 145 -5.10 2.05 9.96
N LEU A 146 -4.48 3.23 10.10
CA LEU A 146 -3.63 3.57 11.25
C LEU A 146 -4.42 3.59 12.56
N ARG A 147 -5.66 4.12 12.54
CA ARG A 147 -6.54 4.09 13.70
C ARG A 147 -6.90 2.65 14.10
N HIS A 148 -7.22 1.81 13.12
CA HIS A 148 -7.54 0.41 13.36
C HIS A 148 -6.35 -0.35 13.96
N LEU A 149 -5.14 -0.14 13.43
CA LEU A 149 -3.90 -0.68 14.01
C LEU A 149 -3.72 -0.22 15.47
N ALA A 150 -3.84 1.07 15.74
CA ALA A 150 -3.70 1.61 17.10
C ALA A 150 -4.72 0.99 18.08
N GLN A 151 -5.99 0.87 17.68
CA GLN A 151 -7.03 0.23 18.48
C GLN A 151 -6.75 -1.26 18.72
N TYR A 152 -6.29 -1.98 17.70
CA TYR A 152 -5.94 -3.39 17.81
C TYR A 152 -4.87 -3.63 18.89
N LEU A 153 -3.83 -2.79 18.89
CA LEU A 153 -2.76 -2.82 19.89
C LEU A 153 -3.23 -2.36 21.26
N GLN A 154 -3.94 -1.22 21.36
CA GLN A 154 -4.46 -0.69 22.63
C GLN A 154 -5.33 -1.71 23.37
N ARG A 155 -6.11 -2.49 22.62
CA ARG A 155 -6.99 -3.54 23.15
C ARG A 155 -6.28 -4.87 23.43
N GLN A 156 -4.95 -4.91 23.31
CA GLN A 156 -4.12 -6.07 23.64
C GLN A 156 -4.49 -7.32 22.81
N LEU A 157 -5.10 -7.13 21.63
CA LEU A 157 -5.56 -8.21 20.77
C LEU A 157 -4.42 -9.08 20.18
N PRO A 158 -3.18 -8.59 19.95
CA PRO A 158 -2.07 -9.45 19.53
C PRO A 158 -1.86 -10.68 20.42
N HIS A 159 -2.02 -10.55 21.73
CA HIS A 159 -1.82 -11.66 22.68
C HIS A 159 -2.79 -12.83 22.47
N THR A 160 -3.96 -12.57 21.89
CA THR A 160 -4.98 -13.60 21.66
C THR A 160 -5.05 -14.07 20.21
N TYR A 161 -4.35 -13.40 19.28
CA TYR A 161 -4.42 -13.63 17.83
C TYR A 161 -4.30 -15.10 17.44
N LYS A 162 -3.30 -15.82 17.98
CA LYS A 162 -3.07 -17.23 17.64
C LYS A 162 -4.28 -18.12 17.96
N ARG A 163 -5.03 -17.78 19.02
CA ARG A 163 -6.25 -18.48 19.44
C ARG A 163 -7.48 -18.03 18.63
N THR A 164 -7.57 -16.75 18.28
CA THR A 164 -8.79 -16.16 17.70
C THR A 164 -8.81 -16.14 16.17
N ARG A 165 -7.66 -16.24 15.49
CA ARG A 165 -7.54 -16.10 14.02
C ARG A 165 -8.43 -16.98 13.14
N ASN A 166 -8.99 -18.06 13.69
CA ASN A 166 -9.88 -18.98 12.97
C ASN A 166 -11.37 -18.75 13.26
N ALA A 167 -11.73 -17.71 14.03
CA ALA A 167 -13.13 -17.35 14.19
C ALA A 167 -13.71 -16.83 12.87
N LEU A 168 -15.02 -17.02 12.68
CA LEU A 168 -15.70 -16.74 11.42
C LEU A 168 -16.37 -15.36 11.37
N ALA A 169 -16.58 -14.73 12.54
CA ALA A 169 -17.35 -13.50 12.66
C ALA A 169 -16.76 -12.55 13.71
N GLY A 170 -16.86 -11.25 13.41
CA GLY A 170 -16.41 -10.16 14.28
C GLY A 170 -15.12 -9.51 13.82
N VAL A 171 -14.86 -8.31 14.30
CA VAL A 171 -13.68 -7.53 13.88
C VAL A 171 -12.42 -7.97 14.62
N ASP A 172 -12.52 -8.33 15.90
CA ASP A 172 -11.36 -8.45 16.80
C ASP A 172 -10.60 -9.76 16.75
N PHE A 173 -11.14 -10.77 16.05
CA PHE A 173 -10.52 -12.09 16.03
C PHE A 173 -9.22 -12.15 15.20
N SER A 174 -8.89 -11.08 14.49
CA SER A 174 -7.68 -10.95 13.66
C SER A 174 -7.32 -9.48 13.52
N GLY A 175 -6.15 -9.14 12.95
CA GLY A 175 -5.82 -7.74 12.67
C GLY A 175 -6.76 -7.04 11.67
N LYS A 176 -7.47 -7.79 10.80
CA LYS A 176 -8.35 -7.21 9.74
C LYS A 176 -7.66 -6.18 8.84
N TRP A 177 -6.33 -6.25 8.73
CA TRP A 177 -5.54 -5.28 7.97
C TRP A 177 -5.54 -5.48 6.46
N SER A 178 -6.09 -6.59 5.96
CA SER A 178 -5.95 -6.97 4.55
C SER A 178 -6.43 -5.91 3.55
N PRO A 179 -7.54 -5.18 3.76
CA PRO A 179 -7.96 -4.17 2.78
C PRO A 179 -6.97 -3.01 2.69
N TRP A 180 -6.44 -2.54 3.83
CA TRP A 180 -5.45 -1.46 3.86
C TRP A 180 -4.06 -1.90 3.40
N LEU A 181 -3.67 -3.16 3.67
CA LEU A 181 -2.42 -3.71 3.15
C LEU A 181 -2.47 -3.88 1.63
N ALA A 182 -3.63 -4.27 1.08
CA ALA A 182 -3.80 -4.48 -0.36
C ALA A 182 -3.73 -3.18 -1.18
N THR A 183 -4.13 -2.05 -0.60
CA THR A 183 -4.10 -0.73 -1.26
C THR A 183 -2.87 0.12 -0.91
N GLY A 184 -2.01 -0.37 -0.01
CA GLY A 184 -0.88 0.40 0.51
C GLY A 184 -1.26 1.47 1.54
N ALA A 185 -2.55 1.59 1.92
CA ALA A 185 -3.00 2.47 3.00
C ALA A 185 -2.40 2.07 4.37
N LEU A 186 -1.98 0.81 4.52
CA LEU A 186 -1.09 0.38 5.61
C LEU A 186 0.15 -0.29 5.02
N SER A 187 1.32 0.11 5.54
CA SER A 187 2.58 -0.57 5.23
C SER A 187 2.80 -1.77 6.17
N PRO A 188 3.24 -2.94 5.66
CA PRO A 188 3.61 -4.07 6.52
C PRO A 188 4.79 -3.74 7.44
N ARG A 189 5.73 -2.90 6.99
CA ARG A 189 6.87 -2.45 7.80
C ARG A 189 6.41 -1.57 8.96
N ARG A 190 5.38 -0.73 8.75
CA ARG A 190 4.75 0.06 9.81
C ARG A 190 4.06 -0.83 10.84
N VAL A 191 3.23 -1.78 10.38
CA VAL A 191 2.54 -2.74 11.25
C VAL A 191 3.54 -3.49 12.14
N MET A 192 4.62 -4.03 11.55
CA MET A 192 5.64 -4.75 12.31
C MET A 192 6.36 -3.85 13.32
N SER A 193 6.72 -2.63 12.93
CA SER A 193 7.37 -1.68 13.86
C SER A 193 6.48 -1.33 15.06
N GLU A 194 5.16 -1.18 14.88
CA GLU A 194 4.25 -0.91 16.00
C GLU A 194 4.01 -2.15 16.87
N LEU A 195 3.96 -3.35 16.29
CA LEU A 195 3.91 -4.61 17.04
C LEU A 195 5.16 -4.81 17.91
N GLN A 196 6.34 -4.55 17.35
CA GLN A 196 7.61 -4.66 18.10
C GLN A 196 7.69 -3.65 19.26
N ARG A 197 7.08 -2.47 19.12
CA ARG A 197 6.97 -1.50 20.22
C ARG A 197 5.97 -1.93 21.28
N PHE A 198 4.89 -2.58 20.85
CA PHE A 198 3.87 -3.11 21.75
C PHE A 198 4.38 -4.29 22.60
N GLU A 199 5.31 -5.09 22.06
CA GLU A 199 5.90 -6.25 22.75
C GLU A 199 7.06 -5.88 23.70
N GLN A 200 7.54 -4.63 23.69
CA GLN A 200 8.55 -4.10 24.62
C GLN A 200 7.94 -3.73 25.96
#